data_AF-A0A960DTE3-F1
#
_entry.id   AF-A0A960DTE3-F1
#
_cell.length_a   1.000
_cell.length_b   1.000
_cell.length_c   1.000
_cell.angle_alpha   90.00
_cell.angle_beta   90.00
_cell.angle_gamma   90.00
#
_symmetry.space_group_name_H-M   'P 1'
#
loop_
_entity.id
_entity.type
_entity.pdbx_description
1 polymer ?
#
loop_
_entity_poly.entity_id
_entity_poly.type
_entity_poly.pdbx_seq_one_letter_code
_entity_poly.pdbx_strand_id
1 'polypeptide(L)'
;FVTLLAALAVVVPFGTTWSLDARRRARRGDDRGDVLAVGWVWLVRAQVGVVYVFAGLAKLQADWLIRAEPLRFWLPARRDLPVVGSLLAAPETAHIAAVAGAAFDCLVVPALLWRRTRPWAYAAVLGFHLVTWSLFPIGVFPWLMAACATAFFEPDWPRRLVARWRPTTTADGAAGTSTAAIVRRTAPPRLAALALTAGVAWMAVQVALPLRHLAYAGDHRWSGEGYRFGWNVLLTERVGSVAFEVRDPATGRTWTADPAELYTPAQLRVMPAEADLVHQAAQAIAAHEAAEGHPDVEVRVDAWLSVNGRPPARWIDPTVDLAAAPRTPWHRPWLLPPP
;
A
#
# COMPACT_ATOMS: atom_id res chain seq x y z
N PHE A 1 -1.15 -3.19 -2.56
CA PHE A 1 -2.42 -2.76 -3.17
C PHE A 1 -2.45 -3.10 -4.66
N VAL A 2 -1.53 -2.57 -5.48
CA VAL A 2 -1.47 -2.84 -6.93
C VAL A 2 -1.56 -4.33 -7.27
N THR A 3 -0.77 -5.18 -6.60
CA THR A 3 -0.80 -6.64 -6.79
C THR A 3 -2.18 -7.25 -6.53
N LEU A 4 -2.89 -6.79 -5.49
CA LEU A 4 -4.24 -7.28 -5.16
C LEU A 4 -5.27 -6.78 -6.16
N LEU A 5 -5.15 -5.52 -6.60
CA LEU A 5 -6.00 -4.96 -7.63
C LEU A 5 -5.79 -5.65 -8.99
N ALA A 6 -4.54 -5.98 -9.32
CA ALA A 6 -4.19 -6.73 -10.52
C ALA A 6 -4.74 -8.15 -10.47
N ALA A 7 -4.63 -8.84 -9.32
CA ALA A 7 -5.26 -10.15 -9.12
C ALA A 7 -6.79 -10.08 -9.27
N LEU A 8 -7.42 -9.04 -8.72
CA LEU A 8 -8.84 -8.79 -8.88
C LEU A 8 -9.22 -8.50 -10.34
N ALA A 9 -8.38 -7.77 -11.08
CA ALA A 9 -8.59 -7.42 -12.48
C ALA A 9 -8.61 -8.64 -13.43
N VAL A 10 -8.07 -9.78 -13.02
CA VAL A 10 -8.15 -11.04 -13.78
C VAL A 10 -9.59 -11.53 -13.90
N VAL A 11 -10.42 -11.31 -12.88
CA VAL A 11 -11.79 -11.85 -12.82
C VAL A 11 -12.86 -10.78 -13.01
N VAL A 12 -12.58 -9.53 -12.62
CA VAL A 12 -13.52 -8.42 -12.84
C VAL A 12 -13.57 -8.11 -14.34
N PRO A 13 -14.77 -7.97 -14.93
CA PRO A 13 -14.91 -7.77 -16.38
C PRO A 13 -14.63 -6.32 -16.81
N PHE A 14 -13.45 -5.79 -16.47
CA PHE A 14 -13.00 -4.44 -16.85
C PHE A 14 -12.92 -4.24 -18.37
N GLY A 15 -12.74 -5.33 -19.13
CA GLY A 15 -12.61 -5.31 -20.58
C GLY A 15 -13.93 -5.23 -21.36
N THR A 16 -15.06 -4.84 -20.75
CA THR A 16 -16.40 -4.94 -21.38
C THR A 16 -16.75 -3.81 -22.34
N THR A 17 -16.42 -2.56 -22.00
CA THR A 17 -16.94 -1.38 -22.72
C THR A 17 -15.88 -0.61 -23.53
N TRP A 18 -14.81 -0.11 -22.89
CA TRP A 18 -13.80 0.76 -23.54
C TRP A 18 -12.40 0.13 -23.60
N SER A 19 -12.34 -1.16 -23.91
CA SER A 19 -11.10 -1.90 -24.05
C SER A 19 -10.82 -2.31 -25.50
N LEU A 20 -9.61 -2.80 -25.77
CA LEU A 20 -9.29 -3.46 -27.03
C LEU A 20 -10.16 -4.71 -27.25
N ASP A 21 -10.50 -5.44 -26.19
CA ASP A 21 -11.35 -6.63 -26.27
C ASP A 21 -12.78 -6.28 -26.67
N ALA A 22 -13.34 -5.20 -26.11
CA ALA A 22 -14.65 -4.68 -26.50
C ALA A 22 -14.67 -4.28 -27.97
N ARG A 23 -13.64 -3.56 -28.44
CA ARG A 23 -13.49 -3.21 -29.85
C ARG A 23 -13.39 -4.44 -30.76
N ARG A 24 -12.65 -5.47 -30.32
CA ARG A 24 -12.51 -6.74 -31.06
C ARG A 24 -13.82 -7.53 -31.12
N ARG A 25 -14.59 -7.57 -30.03
CA ARG A 25 -15.92 -8.21 -30.00
C ARG A 25 -16.93 -7.48 -30.88
N ALA A 26 -16.97 -6.15 -30.81
CA ALA A 26 -17.83 -5.33 -31.66
C ALA A 26 -17.54 -5.56 -33.16
N ARG A 27 -16.26 -5.64 -33.55
CA ARG A 27 -15.86 -6.00 -34.93
C ARG A 27 -16.32 -7.39 -35.37
N ARG A 28 -16.59 -8.31 -34.44
CA ARG A 28 -17.09 -9.67 -34.70
C ARG A 28 -18.63 -9.76 -34.64
N GLY A 29 -19.33 -8.65 -34.41
CA GLY A 29 -20.79 -8.64 -34.25
C GLY A 29 -21.29 -9.25 -32.93
N ASP A 30 -20.42 -9.44 -31.93
CA ASP A 30 -20.80 -9.96 -30.61
C ASP A 30 -21.27 -8.81 -29.71
N ASP A 31 -22.58 -8.53 -29.73
CA ASP A 31 -23.23 -7.49 -28.91
C ASP A 31 -23.77 -8.07 -27.58
N ARG A 32 -22.88 -8.69 -26.80
CA ARG A 32 -23.14 -8.94 -25.37
C ARG A 32 -23.11 -7.59 -24.67
N GLY A 33 -24.26 -6.93 -24.59
CA GLY A 33 -24.41 -5.57 -24.07
C GLY A 33 -23.73 -5.30 -22.71
N ASP A 34 -23.60 -4.02 -22.39
CA ASP A 34 -22.86 -3.44 -21.26
C ASP A 34 -23.49 -3.69 -19.86
N VAL A 35 -23.86 -4.93 -19.53
CA VAL A 35 -24.46 -5.26 -18.22
C VAL A 35 -23.38 -5.70 -17.24
N LEU A 36 -22.99 -4.80 -16.34
CA LEU A 36 -22.10 -5.12 -15.22
C LEU A 36 -22.92 -5.50 -13.99
N ALA A 37 -22.65 -6.68 -13.42
CA ALA A 37 -23.27 -7.08 -12.16
C ALA A 37 -22.87 -6.11 -11.04
N VAL A 38 -23.86 -5.63 -10.28
CA VAL A 38 -23.67 -4.65 -9.20
C VAL A 38 -22.66 -5.12 -8.14
N GLY A 39 -22.54 -6.43 -7.93
CA GLY A 39 -21.56 -7.04 -7.04
C GLY A 39 -20.11 -6.68 -7.39
N TRP A 40 -19.76 -6.59 -8.68
CA TRP A 40 -18.42 -6.19 -9.10
C TRP A 40 -18.10 -4.75 -8.72
N VAL A 41 -19.08 -3.85 -8.87
CA VAL A 41 -18.93 -2.44 -8.48
C VAL A 41 -18.67 -2.32 -6.98
N TRP A 42 -19.44 -3.04 -6.17
CA TRP A 42 -19.25 -3.05 -4.72
C TRP A 42 -17.95 -3.71 -4.29
N LEU A 43 -17.52 -4.78 -4.97
CA LEU A 43 -16.25 -5.43 -4.69
C LEU A 43 -15.06 -4.48 -4.91
N VAL A 44 -15.07 -3.72 -6.01
CA VAL A 44 -14.04 -2.70 -6.29
C VAL A 44 -14.11 -1.54 -5.28
N ARG A 45 -15.32 -1.05 -4.95
CA ARG A 45 -15.50 -0.02 -3.90
C ARG A 45 -14.96 -0.49 -2.55
N ALA A 46 -15.24 -1.75 -2.18
CA ALA A 46 -14.75 -2.33 -0.94
C ALA A 46 -13.23 -2.49 -0.96
N GLN A 47 -12.63 -2.98 -2.06
CA GLN A 47 -11.19 -3.08 -2.23
C GLN A 47 -10.47 -1.73 -2.04
N VAL A 48 -11.03 -0.65 -2.59
CA VAL A 48 -10.48 0.71 -2.45
C VAL A 48 -10.74 1.24 -1.04
N GLY A 49 -11.96 1.05 -0.52
CA GLY A 49 -12.37 1.53 0.80
C GLY A 49 -11.57 0.93 1.95
N VAL A 50 -11.23 -0.36 1.88
CA VAL A 50 -10.39 -1.05 2.87
C VAL A 50 -9.06 -0.33 3.07
N VAL A 51 -8.43 0.17 2.01
CA VAL A 51 -7.15 0.89 2.12
C VAL A 51 -7.30 2.14 2.98
N TYR A 52 -8.31 2.97 2.72
CA TYR A 52 -8.56 4.19 3.50
C TYR A 52 -8.95 3.87 4.95
N VAL A 53 -9.84 2.89 5.15
CA VAL A 53 -10.29 2.49 6.49
C VAL A 53 -9.09 2.09 7.36
N PHE A 54 -8.22 1.21 6.87
CA PHE A 54 -7.06 0.77 7.64
C PHE A 54 -5.97 1.83 7.74
N ALA A 55 -5.78 2.66 6.71
CA ALA A 55 -4.89 3.83 6.81
C ALA A 55 -5.35 4.81 7.89
N GLY A 56 -6.66 4.98 8.06
CA GLY A 56 -7.27 5.80 9.12
C GLY A 56 -7.09 5.16 10.49
N LEU A 57 -7.48 3.88 10.65
CA LEU A 57 -7.31 3.15 11.90
C LEU A 57 -5.86 3.17 12.39
N ALA A 58 -4.90 2.97 11.50
CA ALA A 58 -3.49 2.94 11.86
C ALA A 58 -2.93 4.34 12.25
N LYS A 59 -3.63 5.43 11.90
CA LYS A 59 -3.34 6.79 12.37
C LYS A 59 -3.94 7.11 13.75
N LEU A 60 -4.87 6.30 14.25
CA LEU A 60 -5.50 6.50 15.56
C LEU A 60 -4.61 6.01 16.71
N GLN A 61 -3.43 6.62 16.85
CA GLN A 61 -2.43 6.26 17.85
C GLN A 61 -1.57 7.46 18.26
N ALA A 62 -0.86 7.32 19.39
CA ALA A 62 -0.21 8.43 20.08
C ALA A 62 0.92 9.11 19.29
N ASP A 63 1.75 8.36 18.55
CA ASP A 63 2.82 8.96 17.74
C ASP A 63 2.21 9.91 16.71
N TRP A 64 1.13 9.51 16.05
CA TRP A 64 0.51 10.31 15.01
C TRP A 64 -0.29 11.47 15.61
N LEU A 65 -1.28 11.20 16.47
CA LEU A 65 -2.21 12.24 16.92
C LEU A 65 -1.65 13.16 18.01
N ILE A 66 -0.76 12.66 18.87
CA ILE A 66 -0.26 13.40 20.03
C ILE A 66 1.15 13.94 19.76
N ARG A 67 2.05 13.12 19.22
CA ARG A 67 3.43 13.53 18.92
C ARG A 67 3.59 14.16 17.54
N ALA A 68 2.58 14.04 16.66
CA ALA A 68 2.67 14.43 15.25
C ALA A 68 3.85 13.78 14.51
N GLU A 69 4.27 12.59 14.92
CA GLU A 69 5.35 11.83 14.31
C GLU A 69 4.82 10.88 13.24
N PRO A 70 5.53 10.75 12.10
CA PRO A 70 6.79 11.42 11.76
C PRO A 70 6.65 12.80 11.09
N LEU A 71 5.43 13.33 10.94
CA LEU A 71 5.17 14.61 10.26
C LEU A 71 5.98 15.79 10.83
N ARG A 72 6.25 15.81 12.13
CA ARG A 72 7.06 16.84 12.81
C ARG A 72 8.48 16.94 12.28
N PHE A 73 9.00 15.87 11.68
CA PHE A 73 10.32 15.83 11.04
C PHE A 73 10.20 16.05 9.53
N TRP A 74 9.17 15.48 8.91
CA TRP A 74 9.02 15.51 7.45
C TRP A 74 8.60 16.88 6.91
N LEU A 75 7.68 17.59 7.57
CA LEU A 75 7.18 18.87 7.06
C LEU A 75 8.26 19.96 7.08
N PRO A 76 9.06 20.15 8.16
CA PRO A 76 10.15 21.12 8.14
C PRO A 76 11.24 20.82 7.12
N ALA A 77 11.44 19.54 6.75
CA ALA A 77 12.36 19.16 5.67
C ALA A 77 11.90 19.65 4.27
N ARG A 78 10.67 20.16 4.16
CA ARG A 78 10.10 20.77 2.94
C ARG A 78 9.98 22.29 3.03
N ARG A 79 10.67 22.93 3.98
CA ARG A 79 10.62 24.39 4.20
C ARG A 79 11.08 25.25 3.02
N ASP A 80 11.80 24.66 2.07
CA ASP A 80 12.31 25.37 0.90
C ASP A 80 11.26 25.53 -0.22
N LEU A 81 10.04 24.99 -0.03
CA LEU A 81 8.94 25.17 -0.98
C LEU A 81 8.47 26.63 -1.02
N PRO A 82 8.29 27.21 -2.23
CA PRO A 82 7.80 28.58 -2.35
C PRO A 82 6.38 28.69 -1.78
N VAL A 83 6.07 29.85 -1.20
CA VAL A 83 4.74 30.22 -0.63
C VAL A 83 4.37 29.49 0.66
N VAL A 84 4.53 28.15 0.72
CA VAL A 84 4.06 27.33 1.84
C VAL A 84 5.16 26.87 2.80
N GLY A 85 6.43 27.01 2.44
CA GLY A 85 7.56 26.49 3.21
C GLY A 85 7.63 26.98 4.66
N SER A 86 7.36 28.26 4.91
CA SER A 86 7.32 28.83 6.28
C SER A 86 6.20 28.22 7.12
N LEU A 87 5.04 27.96 6.52
CA LEU A 87 3.93 27.28 7.18
C LEU A 87 4.31 25.83 7.51
N LEU A 88 4.94 25.11 6.58
CA LEU A 88 5.38 23.73 6.81
C LEU A 88 6.44 23.60 7.90
N ALA A 89 7.25 24.63 8.09
CA ALA A 89 8.25 24.68 9.15
C ALA A 89 7.67 24.98 10.55
N ALA A 90 6.45 25.51 10.63
CA ALA A 90 5.82 25.82 11.92
C ALA A 90 5.51 24.53 12.70
N PRO A 91 5.87 24.43 13.99
CA PRO A 91 5.67 23.22 14.79
C PRO A 91 4.21 22.73 14.83
N GLU A 92 3.25 23.65 14.85
CA GLU A 92 1.82 23.37 14.96
C GLU A 92 1.27 22.72 13.69
N THR A 93 1.89 22.99 12.53
CA THR A 93 1.45 22.47 11.23
C THR A 93 1.51 20.94 11.20
N ALA A 94 2.47 20.33 11.90
CA ALA A 94 2.57 18.89 12.00
C ALA A 94 1.35 18.27 12.71
N HIS A 95 0.91 18.85 13.83
CA HIS A 95 -0.28 18.39 14.56
C HIS A 95 -1.56 18.60 13.77
N ILE A 96 -1.70 19.76 13.12
CA ILE A 96 -2.86 20.04 12.25
C ILE A 96 -2.91 19.01 11.11
N ALA A 97 -1.78 18.77 10.44
CA ALA A 97 -1.69 17.80 9.36
C ALA A 97 -1.95 16.36 9.84
N ALA A 98 -1.50 15.99 11.04
CA ALA A 98 -1.75 14.68 11.63
C ALA A 98 -3.26 14.46 11.86
N VAL A 99 -3.93 15.39 12.54
CA VAL A 99 -5.37 15.30 12.81
C VAL A 99 -6.16 15.33 11.50
N ALA A 100 -5.83 16.24 10.58
CA ALA A 100 -6.50 16.34 9.28
C ALA A 100 -6.33 15.07 8.44
N GLY A 101 -5.12 14.49 8.41
CA GLY A 101 -4.85 13.25 7.69
C GLY A 101 -5.58 12.04 8.28
N ALA A 102 -5.64 11.93 9.61
CA ALA A 102 -6.39 10.87 10.28
C ALA A 102 -7.90 11.01 10.03
N ALA A 103 -8.45 12.22 10.20
CA ALA A 103 -9.85 12.51 9.95
C ALA A 103 -10.23 12.25 8.48
N PHE A 104 -9.39 12.66 7.53
CA PHE A 104 -9.59 12.38 6.12
C PHE A 104 -9.71 10.87 5.87
N ASP A 105 -8.71 10.08 6.28
CA ASP A 105 -8.71 8.64 6.02
C ASP A 105 -9.92 7.92 6.68
N CYS A 106 -10.33 8.35 7.87
CA CYS A 106 -11.49 7.77 8.57
C CYS A 106 -12.84 8.14 7.93
N LEU A 107 -12.98 9.34 7.37
CA LEU A 107 -14.26 9.88 6.91
C LEU A 107 -14.46 9.80 5.40
N VAL A 108 -13.40 9.64 4.61
CA VAL A 108 -13.49 9.74 3.15
C VAL A 108 -14.37 8.64 2.54
N VAL A 109 -14.34 7.41 3.06
CA VAL A 109 -15.15 6.30 2.55
C VAL A 109 -16.66 6.55 2.75
N PRO A 110 -17.17 6.80 3.96
CA PRO A 110 -18.59 7.11 4.12
C PRO A 110 -19.00 8.38 3.35
N ALA A 111 -18.11 9.38 3.26
CA ALA A 111 -18.38 10.61 2.51
C ALA A 111 -18.45 10.38 0.98
N LEU A 112 -17.68 9.44 0.42
CA LEU A 112 -17.77 9.04 -0.99
C LEU A 112 -19.00 8.17 -1.28
N LEU A 113 -19.42 7.34 -0.32
CA LEU A 113 -20.61 6.50 -0.43
C LEU A 113 -21.89 7.35 -0.43
N TRP A 114 -21.94 8.39 0.40
CA TRP A 114 -23.11 9.27 0.47
C TRP A 114 -23.16 10.22 -0.73
N ARG A 115 -24.20 10.05 -1.56
CA ARG A 115 -24.38 10.78 -2.84
C ARG A 115 -24.30 12.30 -2.72
N ARG A 116 -24.73 12.88 -1.59
CA ARG A 116 -24.73 14.34 -1.35
C ARG A 116 -23.31 14.88 -1.10
N THR A 117 -22.49 14.14 -0.37
CA THR A 117 -21.12 14.54 -0.01
C THR A 117 -20.08 14.11 -1.04
N ARG A 118 -20.39 13.10 -1.86
CA ARG A 118 -19.47 12.49 -2.83
C ARG A 118 -18.62 13.47 -3.67
N PRO A 119 -19.17 14.51 -4.33
CA PRO A 119 -18.33 15.42 -5.14
C PRO A 119 -17.32 16.19 -4.28
N TRP A 120 -17.71 16.62 -3.08
CA TRP A 120 -16.84 17.30 -2.13
C TRP A 120 -15.78 16.36 -1.56
N ALA A 121 -16.18 15.13 -1.22
CA ALA A 121 -15.26 14.09 -0.76
C ALA A 121 -14.23 13.74 -1.84
N TYR A 122 -14.64 13.66 -3.11
CA TYR A 122 -13.72 13.42 -4.22
C TYR A 122 -12.77 14.61 -4.46
N ALA A 123 -13.25 15.85 -4.33
CA ALA A 123 -12.37 17.02 -4.35
C ALA A 123 -11.33 16.97 -3.21
N ALA A 124 -11.73 16.55 -2.01
CA ALA A 124 -10.82 16.32 -0.90
C ALA A 124 -9.82 15.19 -1.19
N VAL A 125 -10.24 14.09 -1.84
CA VAL A 125 -9.35 13.01 -2.30
C VAL A 125 -8.27 13.55 -3.24
N LEU A 126 -8.65 14.37 -4.23
CA LEU A 126 -7.70 14.96 -5.16
C LEU A 126 -6.72 15.90 -4.44
N GLY A 127 -7.22 16.77 -3.56
CA GLY A 127 -6.37 17.68 -2.79
C GLY A 127 -5.41 16.94 -1.86
N PHE A 128 -5.91 15.96 -1.10
CA PHE A 128 -5.09 15.16 -0.18
C PHE A 128 -3.99 14.39 -0.93
N HIS A 129 -4.33 13.73 -2.04
CA HIS A 129 -3.34 12.99 -2.84
C HIS A 129 -2.35 13.91 -3.55
N LEU A 130 -2.76 15.10 -3.99
CA LEU A 130 -1.85 16.09 -4.56
C LEU A 130 -0.85 16.59 -3.50
N VAL A 131 -1.34 16.94 -2.30
CA VAL A 131 -0.50 17.39 -1.19
C VAL A 131 0.47 16.29 -0.78
N THR A 132 -0.01 15.05 -0.56
CA THR A 132 0.85 13.94 -0.15
C THR A 132 1.86 13.55 -1.23
N TRP A 133 1.49 13.56 -2.51
CA TRP A 133 2.43 13.36 -3.61
C TRP A 133 3.51 14.45 -3.67
N SER A 134 3.10 15.71 -3.49
CA SER A 134 4.03 16.85 -3.53
C SER A 134 5.01 16.85 -2.36
N LEU A 135 4.56 16.43 -1.17
CA LEU A 135 5.37 16.48 0.06
C LEU A 135 6.18 15.21 0.28
N PHE A 136 5.64 14.04 -0.08
CA PHE A 136 6.21 12.73 0.25
C PHE A 136 6.43 11.88 -1.00
N PRO A 137 7.63 11.31 -1.22
CA PRO A 137 7.95 10.50 -2.39
C PRO A 137 7.36 9.08 -2.28
N ILE A 138 6.04 8.95 -2.32
CA ILE A 138 5.30 7.67 -2.20
C ILE A 138 4.93 7.02 -3.54
N GLY A 139 5.61 7.42 -4.62
CA GLY A 139 5.49 6.83 -5.94
C GLY A 139 4.11 7.00 -6.58
N VAL A 140 3.61 5.95 -7.24
CA VAL A 140 2.35 5.97 -8.02
C VAL A 140 1.09 5.97 -7.15
N PHE A 141 1.23 5.73 -5.84
CA PHE A 141 0.10 5.48 -4.95
C PHE A 141 -0.96 6.60 -4.96
N PRO A 142 -0.60 7.91 -4.87
CA PRO A 142 -1.61 8.98 -4.84
C PRO A 142 -2.46 9.07 -6.10
N TRP A 143 -1.81 8.96 -7.26
CA TRP A 143 -2.47 8.98 -8.57
C TRP A 143 -3.39 7.78 -8.76
N LEU A 144 -2.93 6.60 -8.37
CA LEU A 144 -3.72 5.38 -8.43
C LEU A 144 -4.95 5.48 -7.52
N MET A 145 -4.79 5.92 -6.27
CA MET A 145 -5.90 6.02 -5.32
C MET A 145 -6.91 7.09 -5.73
N ALA A 146 -6.46 8.22 -6.28
CA ALA A 146 -7.33 9.23 -6.87
C ALA A 146 -8.16 8.66 -8.04
N ALA A 147 -7.50 7.96 -8.96
CA ALA A 147 -8.18 7.31 -10.08
C ALA A 147 -9.16 6.22 -9.62
N CYS A 148 -8.76 5.36 -8.70
CA CYS A 148 -9.61 4.29 -8.16
C CYS A 148 -10.81 4.81 -7.36
N ALA A 149 -10.69 5.97 -6.69
CA ALA A 149 -11.81 6.59 -5.98
C ALA A 149 -12.98 6.98 -6.91
N THR A 150 -12.75 7.09 -8.22
CA THR A 150 -13.84 7.29 -9.19
C THR A 150 -14.85 6.13 -9.22
N ALA A 151 -14.46 4.93 -8.74
CA ALA A 151 -15.36 3.78 -8.59
C ALA A 151 -16.55 4.04 -7.64
N PHE A 152 -16.46 5.06 -6.78
CA PHE A 152 -17.55 5.47 -5.88
C PHE A 152 -18.64 6.28 -6.58
N PHE A 153 -18.40 6.80 -7.79
CA PHE A 153 -19.42 7.44 -8.61
C PHE A 153 -20.37 6.42 -9.24
N GLU A 154 -21.43 6.93 -9.88
CA GLU A 154 -22.39 6.08 -10.59
C GLU A 154 -21.72 5.41 -11.80
N PRO A 155 -21.96 4.11 -12.08
CA PRO A 155 -21.24 3.38 -13.13
C PRO A 155 -21.31 3.99 -14.54
N ASP A 156 -22.29 4.86 -14.80
CA ASP A 156 -22.49 5.57 -16.06
C ASP A 156 -21.81 6.95 -16.13
N TRP A 157 -21.17 7.42 -15.04
CA TRP A 157 -20.52 8.73 -14.96
C TRP A 157 -19.54 9.00 -16.13
N PRO A 158 -18.72 8.03 -16.58
CA PRO A 158 -17.78 8.30 -17.67
C PRO A 158 -18.52 8.54 -18.98
N ARG A 159 -19.59 7.78 -19.25
CA ARG A 159 -20.40 7.93 -20.47
C ARG A 159 -21.10 9.30 -20.47
N ARG A 160 -21.64 9.71 -19.32
CA ARG A 160 -22.26 11.03 -19.15
C ARG A 160 -21.27 12.17 -19.36
N LEU A 161 -20.02 12.00 -18.94
CA LEU A 161 -18.98 12.99 -19.16
C LEU A 161 -18.62 13.12 -20.65
N VAL A 162 -18.41 11.99 -21.34
CA VAL A 162 -18.10 11.98 -22.79
C VAL A 162 -19.26 12.57 -23.60
N ALA A 163 -20.51 12.27 -23.25
CA ALA A 163 -21.69 12.79 -23.94
C ALA A 163 -21.77 14.33 -23.90
N ARG A 164 -21.26 14.97 -22.85
CA ARG A 164 -21.22 16.45 -22.76
C ARG A 164 -20.25 17.09 -23.75
N TRP A 165 -19.28 16.34 -24.25
CA TRP A 165 -18.17 16.82 -25.08
C TRP A 165 -18.33 16.37 -26.54
N ARG A 166 -19.36 15.58 -26.84
CA ARG A 166 -19.74 15.23 -28.21
C ARG A 166 -20.79 16.22 -28.71
N PRO A 167 -20.65 16.80 -29.91
CA PRO A 167 -21.73 17.55 -30.53
C PRO A 167 -22.95 16.64 -30.62
N THR A 168 -24.09 17.09 -30.11
CA THR A 168 -25.38 16.43 -30.31
C THR A 168 -25.68 16.45 -31.81
N THR A 169 -25.33 15.38 -32.52
CA THR A 169 -25.92 15.09 -33.81
C THR A 169 -27.40 14.85 -33.58
N THR A 170 -28.25 15.65 -34.21
CA THR A 170 -29.71 15.70 -34.10
C THR A 170 -30.44 14.41 -34.51
N ALA A 171 -29.73 13.31 -34.78
CA ALA A 171 -30.29 11.99 -35.01
C ALA A 171 -30.49 11.15 -33.72
N ASP A 172 -29.89 11.53 -32.58
CA ASP A 172 -29.99 10.78 -31.32
C ASP A 172 -31.18 11.22 -30.42
N GLY A 173 -32.12 12.00 -30.98
CA GLY A 173 -33.30 12.57 -30.29
C GLY A 173 -34.32 11.57 -29.73
N ALA A 174 -34.06 10.27 -29.80
CA ALA A 174 -34.89 9.20 -29.22
C ALA A 174 -34.24 8.51 -28.00
N ALA A 175 -33.08 8.96 -27.51
CA ALA A 175 -32.48 8.46 -26.27
C ALA A 175 -32.95 9.25 -25.02
N GLY A 176 -34.15 9.84 -25.09
CA GLY A 176 -34.86 10.37 -23.94
C GLY A 176 -35.14 9.25 -22.95
N THR A 177 -34.60 9.40 -21.73
CA THR A 177 -35.01 8.64 -20.55
C THR A 177 -35.17 7.13 -20.80
N SER A 178 -34.13 6.47 -21.29
CA SER A 178 -33.99 5.05 -20.95
C SER A 178 -33.78 5.01 -19.43
N THR A 179 -34.90 4.86 -18.71
CA THR A 179 -34.90 4.15 -17.45
C THR A 179 -34.16 2.86 -17.77
N ALA A 180 -32.87 2.81 -17.48
CA ALA A 180 -32.07 1.63 -17.72
C ALA A 180 -32.80 0.51 -16.99
N ALA A 181 -33.58 -0.27 -17.73
CA ALA A 181 -34.32 -1.37 -17.17
C ALA A 181 -33.23 -2.20 -16.50
N ILE A 182 -33.34 -2.40 -15.18
CA ILE A 182 -32.46 -3.32 -14.48
C ILE A 182 -32.69 -4.66 -15.17
N VAL A 183 -31.82 -5.02 -16.10
CA VAL A 183 -31.91 -6.29 -16.80
C VAL A 183 -31.54 -7.32 -15.75
N ARG A 184 -32.57 -7.88 -15.10
CA ARG A 184 -32.42 -8.96 -14.12
C ARG A 184 -32.04 -10.22 -14.88
N ARG A 185 -30.75 -10.36 -15.19
CA ARG A 185 -30.18 -11.65 -15.57
C ARG A 185 -29.89 -12.42 -14.30
N THR A 186 -30.68 -13.44 -14.04
CA THR A 186 -30.42 -14.37 -12.95
C THR A 186 -29.32 -15.34 -13.39
N ALA A 187 -28.17 -15.29 -12.72
CA ALA A 187 -27.20 -16.35 -12.84
C ALA A 187 -27.79 -17.65 -12.25
N PRO A 188 -27.37 -18.83 -12.75
CA PRO A 188 -27.70 -20.10 -12.10
C PRO A 188 -27.35 -20.05 -10.61
N PRO A 189 -28.21 -20.58 -9.72
CA PRO A 189 -28.06 -20.40 -8.27
C PRO A 189 -26.70 -20.90 -7.75
N ARG A 190 -26.16 -21.98 -8.33
CA ARG A 190 -24.83 -22.50 -7.99
C ARG A 190 -23.69 -21.53 -8.35
N LEU A 191 -23.76 -20.89 -9.51
CA LEU A 191 -22.76 -19.90 -9.93
C LEU A 191 -22.85 -18.61 -9.12
N ALA A 192 -24.07 -18.17 -8.81
CA ALA A 192 -24.29 -17.03 -7.92
C ALA A 192 -23.74 -17.30 -6.52
N ALA A 193 -24.01 -18.48 -5.95
CA ALA A 193 -23.47 -18.91 -4.67
C ALA A 193 -21.94 -18.96 -4.69
N LEU A 194 -21.34 -19.59 -5.70
CA LEU A 194 -19.88 -19.66 -5.85
C LEU A 194 -19.25 -18.26 -5.95
N ALA A 195 -19.82 -17.36 -6.76
CA ALA A 195 -19.33 -16.00 -6.91
C ALA A 195 -19.44 -15.21 -5.59
N LEU A 196 -20.54 -15.37 -4.85
CA LEU A 196 -20.71 -14.76 -3.54
C LEU A 196 -19.68 -15.30 -2.54
N THR A 197 -19.52 -16.63 -2.45
CA THR A 197 -18.52 -17.26 -1.58
C THR A 197 -17.11 -16.78 -1.91
N ALA A 198 -16.74 -16.72 -3.19
CA ALA A 198 -15.44 -16.22 -3.62
C ALA A 198 -15.27 -14.72 -3.26
N GLY A 199 -16.29 -13.89 -3.45
CA GLY A 199 -16.27 -12.49 -3.07
C GLY A 199 -16.12 -12.28 -1.56
N VAL A 200 -16.83 -13.07 -0.75
CA VAL A 200 -16.70 -13.05 0.72
C VAL A 200 -15.32 -13.50 1.15
N ALA A 201 -14.81 -14.60 0.60
CA ALA A 201 -13.46 -15.09 0.88
C ALA A 201 -12.39 -14.04 0.52
N TRP A 202 -12.53 -13.39 -0.64
CA TRP A 202 -11.66 -12.29 -1.03
C TRP A 202 -11.68 -11.15 -0.01
N MET A 203 -12.87 -10.69 0.39
CA MET A 203 -12.99 -9.61 1.38
C MET A 203 -12.47 -10.01 2.76
N ALA A 204 -12.64 -11.27 3.17
CA ALA A 204 -12.03 -11.80 4.38
C ALA A 204 -10.51 -11.69 4.33
N VAL A 205 -9.88 -12.03 3.20
CA VAL A 205 -8.44 -11.83 2.99
C VAL A 205 -8.06 -10.35 3.05
N GLN A 206 -8.83 -9.45 2.42
CA GLN A 206 -8.55 -8.01 2.43
C GLN A 206 -8.61 -7.38 3.83
N VAL A 207 -9.40 -7.96 4.75
CA VAL A 207 -9.50 -7.54 6.16
C VAL A 207 -8.45 -8.25 7.03
N ALA A 208 -8.22 -9.54 6.81
CA ALA A 208 -7.26 -10.32 7.58
C ALA A 208 -5.81 -9.87 7.36
N LEU A 209 -5.44 -9.55 6.10
CA LEU A 209 -4.09 -9.11 5.76
C LEU A 209 -3.60 -7.91 6.59
N PRO A 210 -4.35 -6.81 6.71
CA PRO A 210 -3.91 -5.68 7.52
C PRO A 210 -3.99 -5.96 9.02
N LEU A 211 -4.94 -6.78 9.48
CA LEU A 211 -5.05 -7.17 10.89
C LEU A 211 -4.00 -8.22 11.33
N ARG A 212 -3.29 -8.86 10.38
CA ARG A 212 -2.37 -9.95 10.72
C ARG A 212 -1.26 -9.55 11.69
N HIS A 213 -0.92 -8.26 11.77
CA HIS A 213 0.07 -7.77 12.73
C HIS A 213 -0.33 -8.09 14.19
N LEU A 214 -1.62 -8.27 14.47
CA LEU A 214 -2.14 -8.68 15.78
C LEU A 214 -1.74 -10.11 16.18
N ALA A 215 -1.30 -10.93 15.22
CA ALA A 215 -0.82 -12.28 15.48
C ALA A 215 0.66 -12.32 15.91
N TYR A 216 1.35 -11.17 15.89
CA TYR A 216 2.75 -11.04 16.31
C TYR A 216 2.82 -10.28 17.62
N ALA A 217 3.78 -10.64 18.46
CA ALA A 217 4.03 -9.92 19.70
C ALA A 217 4.77 -8.60 19.42
N GLY A 218 4.49 -7.58 20.24
CA GLY A 218 5.17 -6.29 20.19
C GLY A 218 4.66 -5.31 19.12
N ASP A 219 5.45 -4.27 18.87
CA ASP A 219 5.09 -3.22 17.92
C ASP A 219 5.57 -3.58 16.50
N HIS A 220 4.62 -3.83 15.60
CA HIS A 220 4.91 -4.10 14.19
C HIS A 220 5.64 -2.97 13.46
N ARG A 221 5.61 -1.73 13.97
CA ARG A 221 6.41 -0.60 13.46
C ARG A 221 7.90 -0.75 13.77
N TRP A 222 8.22 -1.49 14.84
CA TRP A 222 9.58 -1.85 15.23
C TRP A 222 10.04 -3.15 14.57
N SER A 223 9.26 -4.23 14.70
CA SER A 223 9.64 -5.54 14.16
C SER A 223 9.50 -5.64 12.63
N GLY A 224 8.62 -4.84 12.03
CA GLY A 224 8.21 -4.97 10.62
C GLY A 224 7.30 -6.18 10.34
N GLU A 225 7.02 -7.01 11.35
CA GLU A 225 6.19 -8.21 11.21
C GLU A 225 4.73 -7.83 10.98
N GLY A 226 4.11 -8.37 9.93
CA GLY A 226 2.74 -7.96 9.60
C GLY A 226 2.61 -6.56 8.95
N TYR A 227 3.69 -5.78 8.81
CA TYR A 227 3.60 -4.37 8.38
C TYR A 227 3.20 -4.19 6.90
N ARG A 228 3.80 -4.95 5.97
CA ARG A 228 3.43 -4.90 4.54
C ARG A 228 1.97 -5.32 4.35
N PHE A 229 1.23 -4.78 3.38
CA PHE A 229 -0.23 -5.04 3.28
C PHE A 229 -1.05 -4.64 4.54
N GLY A 230 -0.45 -3.96 5.51
CA GLY A 230 -1.10 -3.34 6.68
C GLY A 230 -1.95 -2.12 6.34
N TRP A 231 -1.77 -1.58 5.13
CA TRP A 231 -2.27 -0.25 4.74
C TRP A 231 -1.77 0.88 5.67
N ASN A 232 -0.59 0.64 6.27
CA ASN A 232 0.17 1.58 7.08
C ASN A 232 0.81 2.67 6.22
N VAL A 233 -0.02 3.52 5.60
CA VAL A 233 0.46 4.57 4.69
C VAL A 233 0.97 5.75 5.49
N LEU A 234 2.27 6.07 5.30
CA LEU A 234 2.96 7.23 5.85
C LEU A 234 3.00 7.27 7.39
N LEU A 235 3.15 6.13 8.08
CA LEU A 235 3.08 6.09 9.56
C LEU A 235 4.40 6.15 10.30
N THR A 236 5.50 5.82 9.63
CA THR A 236 6.78 5.61 10.30
C THR A 236 7.93 6.17 9.48
N GLU A 237 8.82 6.89 10.15
CA GLU A 237 10.19 7.12 9.71
C GLU A 237 11.07 6.05 10.37
N ARG A 238 11.86 5.32 9.60
CA ARG A 238 12.71 4.23 10.09
C ARG A 238 14.12 4.43 9.57
N VAL A 239 15.06 4.64 10.48
CA VAL A 239 16.47 4.84 10.15
C VAL A 239 17.27 3.72 10.80
N GLY A 240 17.89 2.89 9.97
CA GLY A 240 18.66 1.74 10.41
C GLY A 240 20.14 1.85 10.09
N SER A 241 20.96 1.18 10.88
CA SER A 241 22.39 0.99 10.66
C SER A 241 22.68 -0.51 10.78
N VAL A 242 23.41 -1.08 9.84
CA VAL A 242 23.75 -2.51 9.82
C VAL A 242 25.22 -2.71 9.43
N ALA A 243 25.89 -3.62 10.12
CA ALA A 243 27.19 -4.16 9.73
C ALA A 243 27.12 -5.70 9.72
N PHE A 244 27.60 -6.32 8.66
CA PHE A 244 27.62 -7.77 8.50
C PHE A 244 28.99 -8.31 8.88
N GLU A 245 29.06 -9.01 10.00
CA GLU A 245 30.25 -9.66 10.50
C GLU A 245 30.25 -11.11 10.01
N VAL A 246 31.22 -11.45 9.17
CA VAL A 246 31.44 -12.78 8.64
C VAL A 246 32.49 -13.47 9.49
N ARG A 247 32.20 -14.70 9.92
CA ARG A 247 33.12 -15.53 10.68
C ARG A 247 33.30 -16.88 10.01
N ASP A 248 34.54 -17.25 9.76
CA ASP A 248 34.91 -18.59 9.33
C ASP A 248 35.15 -19.47 10.58
N PRO A 249 34.30 -20.48 10.86
CA PRO A 249 34.47 -21.36 12.02
C PRO A 249 35.70 -22.26 11.93
N ALA A 250 36.17 -22.59 10.72
CA ALA A 250 37.30 -23.48 10.50
C ALA A 250 38.63 -22.77 10.81
N THR A 251 38.76 -21.49 10.45
CA THR A 251 39.98 -20.71 10.68
C THR A 251 39.90 -19.78 11.90
N GLY A 252 38.69 -19.53 12.41
CA GLY A 252 38.44 -18.56 13.47
C GLY A 252 38.59 -17.11 13.03
N ARG A 253 38.77 -16.85 11.74
CA ARG A 253 38.92 -15.49 11.19
C ARG A 253 37.56 -14.81 11.11
N THR A 254 37.58 -13.50 11.37
CA THR A 254 36.41 -12.62 11.27
C THR A 254 36.74 -11.42 10.38
N TRP A 255 35.80 -11.01 9.54
CA TRP A 255 35.87 -9.79 8.75
C TRP A 255 34.48 -9.17 8.57
N THR A 256 34.44 -7.93 8.12
CA THR A 256 33.19 -7.25 7.79
C THR A 256 32.97 -7.31 6.29
N ALA A 257 31.84 -7.87 5.85
CA ALA A 257 31.47 -7.86 4.43
C ALA A 257 30.99 -6.47 3.99
N ASP A 258 31.31 -6.06 2.76
CA ASP A 258 30.75 -4.87 2.14
C ASP A 258 29.52 -5.23 1.29
N PRO A 259 28.29 -4.88 1.74
CA PRO A 259 27.09 -5.18 0.97
C PRO A 259 27.03 -4.46 -0.38
N ALA A 260 27.85 -3.43 -0.61
CA ALA A 260 27.90 -2.73 -1.89
C ALA A 260 28.43 -3.58 -3.06
N GLU A 261 29.11 -4.69 -2.77
CA GLU A 261 29.55 -5.65 -3.77
C GLU A 261 28.38 -6.46 -4.36
N LEU A 262 27.28 -6.60 -3.60
CA LEU A 262 26.11 -7.41 -3.99
C LEU A 262 24.88 -6.57 -4.36
N TYR A 263 24.80 -5.35 -3.84
CA TYR A 263 23.56 -4.57 -3.87
C TYR A 263 23.72 -3.21 -4.53
N THR A 264 22.68 -2.81 -5.25
CA THR A 264 22.59 -1.48 -5.83
C THR A 264 22.45 -0.40 -4.74
N PRO A 265 22.84 0.85 -5.01
CA PRO A 265 22.65 1.95 -4.07
C PRO A 265 21.18 2.13 -3.60
N ALA A 266 20.20 1.76 -4.43
CA ALA A 266 18.79 1.82 -4.05
C ALA A 266 18.41 0.76 -3.01
N GLN A 267 18.96 -0.46 -3.13
CA GLN A 267 18.75 -1.53 -2.15
C GLN A 267 19.46 -1.21 -0.83
N LEU A 268 20.70 -0.70 -0.89
CA LEU A 268 21.47 -0.31 0.30
C LEU A 268 20.82 0.78 1.14
N ARG A 269 20.07 1.71 0.52
CA ARG A 269 19.32 2.74 1.26
C ARG A 269 18.15 2.19 2.06
N VAL A 270 17.53 1.10 1.61
CA VAL A 270 16.30 0.56 2.20
C VAL A 270 16.58 -0.59 3.15
N MET A 271 17.57 -1.43 2.82
CA MET A 271 17.93 -2.64 3.57
C MET A 271 18.11 -2.40 5.07
N PRO A 272 18.86 -1.39 5.55
CA PRO A 272 19.17 -1.24 6.98
C PRO A 272 17.94 -1.06 7.87
N ALA A 273 16.80 -0.63 7.32
CA ALA A 273 15.55 -0.42 8.05
C ALA A 273 14.52 -1.55 7.85
N GLU A 274 14.85 -2.61 7.09
CA GLU A 274 13.93 -3.67 6.70
C GLU A 274 14.48 -5.06 7.04
N ALA A 275 13.94 -5.70 8.09
CA ALA A 275 14.50 -6.94 8.66
C ALA A 275 14.57 -8.08 7.64
N ASP A 276 13.57 -8.19 6.76
CA ASP A 276 13.58 -9.20 5.69
C ASP A 276 14.71 -8.98 4.69
N LEU A 277 15.10 -7.72 4.44
CA LEU A 277 16.19 -7.40 3.52
C LEU A 277 17.54 -7.61 4.18
N VAL A 278 17.68 -7.29 5.48
CA VAL A 278 18.89 -7.61 6.25
C VAL A 278 19.11 -9.12 6.30
N HIS A 279 18.06 -9.91 6.55
CA HIS A 279 18.13 -11.37 6.55
C HIS A 279 18.47 -11.92 5.16
N GLN A 280 17.86 -11.38 4.10
CA GLN A 280 18.23 -11.73 2.71
C GLN A 280 19.69 -11.42 2.39
N ALA A 281 20.21 -10.30 2.90
CA ALA A 281 21.59 -9.90 2.72
C ALA A 281 22.57 -10.82 3.44
N ALA A 282 22.30 -11.21 4.68
CA ALA A 282 23.14 -12.17 5.38
C ALA A 282 23.27 -13.49 4.60
N GLN A 283 22.17 -13.99 4.03
CA GLN A 283 22.18 -15.21 3.22
C GLN A 283 22.88 -15.04 1.88
N ALA A 284 22.75 -13.88 1.23
CA ALA A 284 23.43 -13.59 -0.02
C ALA A 284 24.96 -13.43 0.18
N ILE A 285 25.37 -12.82 1.29
CA ILE A 285 26.77 -12.68 1.69
C ILE A 285 27.37 -14.07 1.92
N ALA A 286 26.72 -14.94 2.71
CA ALA A 286 27.19 -16.31 2.91
C ALA A 286 27.36 -17.08 1.58
N ALA A 287 26.39 -16.93 0.67
CA ALA A 287 26.48 -17.55 -0.66
C ALA A 287 27.61 -16.97 -1.52
N HIS A 288 27.91 -15.68 -1.38
CA HIS A 288 29.03 -15.02 -2.07
C HIS A 288 30.37 -15.51 -1.53
N GLU A 289 30.55 -15.53 -0.21
CA GLU A 289 31.75 -16.04 0.47
C GLU A 289 32.00 -17.52 0.13
N ALA A 290 30.94 -18.33 0.03
CA ALA A 290 31.04 -19.71 -0.42
C ALA A 290 31.60 -19.84 -1.84
N ALA A 291 31.25 -18.93 -2.74
CA ALA A 291 31.80 -18.89 -4.10
C ALA A 291 33.26 -18.44 -4.14
N GLU A 292 33.70 -17.62 -3.17
CA GLU A 292 35.08 -17.16 -3.00
C GLU A 292 35.97 -18.16 -2.23
N GLY A 293 35.43 -19.33 -1.86
CA GLY A 293 36.19 -20.42 -1.22
C GLY A 293 35.99 -20.55 0.29
N HIS A 294 34.99 -19.86 0.86
CA HIS A 294 34.63 -19.92 2.28
C HIS A 294 33.21 -20.51 2.46
N PRO A 295 33.01 -21.83 2.28
CA PRO A 295 31.68 -22.44 2.14
C PRO A 295 30.81 -22.46 3.41
N ASP A 296 31.43 -22.41 4.59
CA ASP A 296 30.77 -22.65 5.88
C ASP A 296 30.86 -21.43 6.82
N VAL A 297 30.78 -20.22 6.28
CA VAL A 297 30.83 -18.98 7.09
C VAL A 297 29.53 -18.75 7.85
N GLU A 298 29.66 -18.23 9.08
CA GLU A 298 28.55 -17.63 9.83
C GLU A 298 28.45 -16.15 9.48
N VAL A 299 27.23 -15.63 9.30
CA VAL A 299 27.01 -14.18 9.08
C VAL A 299 26.14 -13.63 10.19
N ARG A 300 26.77 -12.86 11.07
CA ARG A 300 26.13 -12.15 12.18
C ARG A 300 25.93 -10.68 11.82
N VAL A 301 24.95 -10.04 12.42
CA VAL A 301 24.60 -8.66 12.07
C VAL A 301 24.57 -7.76 13.30
N ASP A 302 25.40 -6.73 13.31
CA ASP A 302 25.24 -5.60 14.20
C ASP A 302 24.20 -4.65 13.60
N ALA A 303 22.94 -4.73 14.06
CA ALA A 303 21.84 -3.90 13.57
C ALA A 303 21.23 -3.00 14.66
N TRP A 304 21.12 -1.71 14.35
CA TRP A 304 20.46 -0.70 15.18
C TRP A 304 19.33 -0.04 14.39
N LEU A 305 18.23 0.29 15.08
CA LEU A 305 17.07 0.93 14.47
C LEU A 305 16.57 2.10 15.33
N SER A 306 16.28 3.21 14.66
CA SER A 306 15.49 4.32 15.18
C SER A 306 14.14 4.36 14.47
N VAL A 307 13.06 4.54 15.24
CA VAL A 307 11.70 4.67 14.71
C VAL A 307 11.09 5.98 15.21
N ASN A 308 10.62 6.81 14.28
CA ASN A 308 10.00 8.11 14.54
C ASN A 308 10.86 9.04 15.42
N GLY A 309 12.17 9.06 15.17
CA GLY A 309 13.11 9.96 15.84
C GLY A 309 13.47 9.58 17.28
N ARG A 310 13.06 8.39 17.75
CA ARG A 310 13.54 7.83 19.02
C ARG A 310 15.04 7.50 18.95
N PRO A 311 15.77 7.49 20.09
CA PRO A 311 17.15 7.02 20.10
C PRO A 311 17.28 5.63 19.47
N PRO A 312 18.33 5.37 18.66
CA PRO A 312 18.57 4.05 18.11
C PRO A 312 18.72 3.01 19.22
N ALA A 313 18.10 1.84 19.04
CA ALA A 313 18.29 0.68 19.91
C ALA A 313 18.65 -0.56 19.10
N ARG A 314 19.27 -1.54 19.77
CA ARG A 314 19.66 -2.81 19.18
C ARG A 314 18.41 -3.51 18.65
N TRP A 315 18.45 -3.92 17.39
CA TRP A 315 17.27 -4.41 16.67
C TRP A 315 17.34 -5.89 16.34
N ILE A 316 18.52 -6.38 15.98
CA ILE A 316 18.80 -7.79 15.70
C ILE A 316 19.80 -8.31 16.74
N ASP A 317 19.57 -9.53 17.22
CA ASP A 317 20.51 -10.23 18.11
C ASP A 317 21.84 -10.48 17.37
N PRO A 318 22.95 -9.86 17.81
CA PRO A 318 24.23 -9.99 17.12
C PRO A 318 24.90 -11.36 17.33
N THR A 319 24.35 -12.22 18.18
CA THR A 319 24.91 -13.55 18.46
C THR A 319 24.41 -14.64 17.52
N VAL A 320 23.30 -14.37 16.81
CA VAL A 320 22.65 -15.30 15.90
C VAL A 320 23.34 -15.28 14.54
N ASP A 321 23.70 -16.46 14.03
CA ASP A 321 24.02 -16.61 12.61
C ASP A 321 22.76 -16.45 11.77
N LEU A 322 22.63 -15.26 11.18
CA LEU A 322 21.46 -14.87 10.42
C LEU A 322 21.41 -15.55 9.04
N ALA A 323 22.56 -15.99 8.50
CA ALA A 323 22.59 -16.74 7.26
C ALA A 323 21.92 -18.12 7.42
N ALA A 324 22.19 -18.82 8.52
CA ALA A 324 21.57 -20.11 8.83
C ALA A 324 20.10 -20.02 9.28
N ALA A 325 19.64 -18.85 9.75
CA ALA A 325 18.27 -18.68 10.23
C ALA A 325 17.24 -18.92 9.10
N PRO A 326 16.18 -19.73 9.32
CA PRO A 326 15.18 -20.01 8.30
C PRO A 326 14.31 -18.78 8.01
N ARG A 327 13.91 -18.60 6.75
CA ARG A 327 12.88 -17.61 6.39
C ARG A 327 11.51 -18.13 6.81
N THR A 328 10.77 -17.31 7.53
CA THR A 328 9.44 -17.67 8.05
C THR A 328 8.49 -16.50 7.92
N PRO A 329 7.20 -16.73 7.63
CA PRO A 329 6.18 -15.69 7.72
C PRO A 329 5.78 -15.42 9.19
N TRP A 330 6.21 -16.26 10.14
CA TRP A 330 5.91 -16.16 11.56
C TRP A 330 6.93 -15.29 12.30
N HIS A 331 6.73 -15.15 13.61
CA HIS A 331 7.63 -14.38 14.45
C HIS A 331 9.08 -14.86 14.35
N ARG A 332 10.01 -13.91 14.26
CA ARG A 332 11.45 -14.13 14.12
C ARG A 332 12.13 -13.93 15.48
N PRO A 333 12.71 -14.99 16.07
CA PRO A 333 13.24 -14.93 17.42
C PRO A 333 14.50 -14.06 17.56
N TRP A 334 15.19 -13.78 16.45
CA TRP A 334 16.37 -12.92 16.42
C TRP A 334 16.05 -11.43 16.40
N LEU A 335 14.78 -11.04 16.31
CA LEU A 335 14.36 -9.65 16.48
C LEU A 335 14.22 -9.32 17.96
N LEU A 336 14.94 -8.29 18.39
CA LEU A 336 14.89 -7.81 19.77
C LEU A 336 13.67 -6.89 19.98
N PRO A 337 13.08 -6.87 21.20
CA PRO A 337 11.94 -6.02 21.50
C PRO A 337 12.31 -4.52 21.43
N PRO A 338 11.33 -3.63 21.23
CA PRO A 338 11.57 -2.19 21.27
C PRO A 338 12.05 -1.73 22.66
N PRO A 339 12.85 -0.65 22.74
CA PRO A 339 13.35 -0.08 23.99
C PRO A 339 12.29 0.59 24.86
#